data_AF-A0A498DJ89-F1
#
_entry.id   AF-A0A498DJ89-F1
#
_cell.length_a   1.000
_cell.length_b   1.000
_cell.length_c   1.000
_cell.angle_alpha   90.00
_cell.angle_beta   90.00
_cell.angle_gamma   90.00
#
_symmetry.space_group_name_H-M   'P 1'
#
loop_
_entity.id
_entity.type
_entity.pdbx_description
1 polymer ?
#
loop_
_entity_poly.entity_id
_entity_poly.type
_entity_poly.pdbx_seq_one_letter_code
_entity_poly.pdbx_strand_id
1 'polypeptide(L)'
;MNLTNIPRTEPAFLNTLKRFIYLMHSTWLLQKIRRSKHAATRQIAQQRLTQLLGSKRGIGMKIGQAMAGMDDQSHFTELTQSVQAWPLKDILPVLEHAWQQPVNNILESIEESVAAASLGQVHKGTRNTDSGTPEHLAIKVQYPDIRQAIESELSLAALLPKAGPVKRWDFDLNSYQQTLQNTLNDELDYSHEMKQQQRFQQHIHVPGLKVAEVCPELSSAQVLTQQWMHGQRLSEACNWPDQARLKAGKTLMQTLWKSLFEIGLVHGDPHPGNLLFQYDEDQPQVCLLDFGCMLNIPFTRRMSLLNLILGLRGKTTLNSFDAFVGLGFDAQKLEPIKAELDDLARILFRPFLQPEPFDTAQWQLSKQVNDLLGDQRWQFRSASPADLFLVLRTFQGLVHQLESLKVQLSWPDMLDASVGGQYIETALLWKFPKAAHEPAPTYKGSAKSLHVHITRAGKSPMKIELTAASALDLHNLIPEHLLPQIMAANIDIFTIEQDLHESGLEPQTLLDITLEDKHYHL
;
A
#
# COMPACT_ATOMS: atom_id res chain seq x y z
N MET A 1 53.37 -2.14 -42.63
CA MET A 1 53.40 -0.84 -41.91
C MET A 1 52.15 -0.07 -42.28
N ASN A 2 51.20 0.07 -41.36
CA ASN A 2 50.30 1.22 -41.27
C ASN A 2 49.62 1.21 -39.88
N LEU A 3 49.72 2.34 -39.19
CA LEU A 3 49.34 2.58 -37.81
C LEU A 3 47.91 3.16 -37.71
N THR A 4 47.18 2.69 -36.69
CA THR A 4 46.19 3.41 -35.84
C THR A 4 44.92 4.04 -36.45
N ASN A 5 43.72 3.61 -36.01
CA ASN A 5 42.96 4.31 -34.93
C ASN A 5 41.55 3.70 -34.59
N ILE A 6 41.46 3.18 -33.35
CA ILE A 6 40.49 3.40 -32.24
C ILE A 6 38.95 3.37 -32.52
N PRO A 7 38.17 2.55 -31.78
CA PRO A 7 36.70 2.54 -31.81
C PRO A 7 36.11 3.77 -31.08
N ARG A 8 35.14 4.44 -31.71
CA ARG A 8 34.38 5.55 -31.11
C ARG A 8 33.41 5.03 -30.05
N THR A 9 33.82 5.08 -28.78
CA THR A 9 32.89 5.21 -27.66
C THR A 9 32.30 6.62 -27.70
N GLU A 10 30.98 6.75 -27.65
CA GLU A 10 30.36 8.06 -27.47
C GLU A 10 30.76 8.60 -26.08
N PRO A 11 31.37 9.79 -25.98
CA PRO A 11 31.80 10.32 -24.69
C PRO A 11 30.58 10.69 -23.83
N ALA A 12 30.64 10.34 -22.55
CA ALA A 12 29.64 10.66 -21.51
C ALA A 12 29.19 12.14 -21.53
N PHE A 13 30.03 13.05 -22.04
CA PHE A 13 29.75 14.46 -22.27
C PHE A 13 28.54 14.74 -23.19
N LEU A 14 28.27 13.92 -24.22
CA LEU A 14 27.12 14.11 -25.12
C LEU A 14 25.78 13.74 -24.47
N ASN A 15 25.77 12.76 -23.55
CA ASN A 15 24.62 12.44 -22.72
C ASN A 15 24.38 13.48 -21.63
N THR A 16 25.45 14.04 -21.05
CA THR A 16 25.36 15.18 -20.12
C THR A 16 24.86 16.44 -20.82
N LEU A 17 25.24 16.69 -22.08
CA LEU A 17 24.76 17.83 -22.88
C LEU A 17 23.29 17.66 -23.30
N LYS A 18 22.84 16.45 -23.65
CA LYS A 18 21.41 16.15 -23.88
C LYS A 18 20.59 16.31 -22.59
N ARG A 19 21.10 15.87 -21.44
CA ARG A 19 20.50 16.10 -20.10
C ARG A 19 20.48 17.59 -19.74
N PHE A 20 21.51 18.35 -20.08
CA PHE A 20 21.59 19.79 -19.86
C PHE A 20 20.63 20.58 -20.77
N ILE A 21 20.49 20.20 -22.03
CA ILE A 21 19.49 20.77 -22.96
C ILE A 21 18.07 20.42 -22.48
N TYR A 22 17.84 19.22 -21.94
CA TYR A 22 16.58 18.80 -21.33
C TYR A 22 16.25 19.58 -20.04
N LEU A 23 17.25 19.82 -19.19
CA LEU A 23 17.16 20.68 -18.00
C LEU A 23 16.91 22.15 -18.37
N MET A 24 17.53 22.66 -19.43
CA MET A 24 17.32 24.02 -19.94
C MET A 24 15.95 24.19 -20.58
N HIS A 25 15.43 23.18 -21.29
CA HIS A 25 14.07 23.22 -21.86
C HIS A 25 12.98 23.17 -20.79
N SER A 26 13.16 22.35 -19.75
CA SER A 26 12.22 22.22 -18.63
C SER A 26 12.25 23.43 -17.70
N THR A 27 13.42 23.99 -17.40
CA THR A 27 13.55 25.27 -16.66
C THR A 27 13.03 26.47 -17.46
N TRP A 28 13.20 26.48 -18.80
CA TRP A 28 12.60 27.48 -19.69
C TRP A 28 11.07 27.39 -19.73
N LEU A 29 10.50 26.18 -19.77
CA LEU A 29 9.05 25.95 -19.67
C LEU A 29 8.50 26.39 -18.31
N LEU A 30 9.19 26.09 -17.20
CA LEU A 30 8.84 26.53 -15.86
C LEU A 30 8.91 28.06 -15.70
N GLN A 31 9.94 28.72 -16.28
CA GLN A 31 10.01 30.19 -16.35
C GLN A 31 8.90 30.80 -17.20
N LYS A 32 8.50 30.13 -18.30
CA LYS A 32 7.41 30.57 -19.18
C LYS A 32 6.03 30.39 -18.54
N ILE A 33 5.82 29.35 -17.74
CA ILE A 33 4.63 29.16 -16.88
C ILE A 33 4.54 30.27 -15.82
N ARG A 34 5.68 30.66 -15.23
CA ARG A 34 5.78 31.69 -14.19
C ARG A 34 5.60 33.12 -14.72
N ARG A 35 5.81 33.36 -16.02
CA ARG A 35 5.69 34.69 -16.67
C ARG A 35 4.50 34.86 -17.61
N SER A 36 3.80 33.79 -18.01
CA SER A 36 2.65 33.88 -18.94
C SER A 36 1.36 34.34 -18.25
N LYS A 37 0.75 35.42 -18.77
CA LYS A 37 -0.57 35.93 -18.35
C LYS A 37 -1.77 35.25 -19.05
N HIS A 38 -1.54 34.31 -19.98
CA HIS A 38 -2.61 33.70 -20.79
C HIS A 38 -2.82 32.21 -20.47
N ALA A 39 -4.09 31.81 -20.27
CA ALA A 39 -4.50 30.48 -19.81
C ALA A 39 -4.19 29.34 -20.80
N ALA A 40 -4.37 29.58 -22.11
CA ALA A 40 -4.11 28.57 -23.15
C ALA A 40 -2.65 28.11 -23.21
N THR A 41 -1.70 29.04 -23.03
CA THR A 41 -0.26 28.73 -23.02
C THR A 41 0.15 27.94 -21.78
N ARG A 42 -0.57 28.10 -20.66
CA ARG A 42 -0.34 27.36 -19.42
C ARG A 42 -0.86 25.92 -19.54
N GLN A 43 -2.01 25.74 -20.21
CA GLN A 43 -2.60 24.44 -20.49
C GLN A 43 -1.74 23.60 -21.46
N ILE A 44 -1.21 24.20 -22.53
CA ILE A 44 -0.29 23.53 -23.46
C ILE A 44 1.03 23.13 -22.76
N ALA A 45 1.53 23.96 -21.85
CA ALA A 45 2.73 23.64 -21.07
C ALA A 45 2.48 22.52 -20.04
N GLN A 46 1.31 22.49 -19.40
CA GLN A 46 0.87 21.39 -18.54
C GLN A 46 0.70 20.09 -19.32
N GLN A 47 0.02 20.12 -20.47
CA GLN A 47 -0.13 18.95 -21.35
C GLN A 47 1.21 18.42 -21.86
N ARG A 48 2.17 19.30 -22.19
CA ARG A 48 3.53 18.89 -22.57
C ARG A 48 4.33 18.34 -21.39
N LEU A 49 4.11 18.84 -20.18
CA LEU A 49 4.73 18.30 -18.98
C LEU A 49 4.13 16.92 -18.62
N THR A 50 2.82 16.76 -18.76
CA THR A 50 2.13 15.46 -18.64
C THR A 50 2.59 14.48 -19.72
N GLN A 51 2.80 14.93 -20.95
CA GLN A 51 3.41 14.11 -22.00
C GLN A 51 4.88 13.79 -21.70
N LEU A 52 5.65 14.70 -21.10
CA LEU A 52 7.05 14.45 -20.71
C LEU A 52 7.17 13.48 -19.53
N LEU A 53 6.24 13.55 -18.56
CA LEU A 53 6.10 12.60 -17.46
C LEU A 53 5.46 11.28 -17.91
N GLY A 54 4.65 11.32 -18.97
CA GLY A 54 4.02 10.15 -19.60
C GLY A 54 4.90 9.44 -20.62
N SER A 55 5.92 10.12 -21.18
CA SER A 55 6.86 9.56 -22.13
C SER A 55 8.16 9.15 -21.43
N LYS A 56 8.10 8.09 -20.62
CA LYS A 56 9.17 7.11 -20.35
C LYS A 56 8.75 6.19 -19.20
N ARG A 57 9.25 4.95 -19.26
CA ARG A 57 9.04 3.85 -18.30
C ARG A 57 9.08 4.35 -16.84
N GLY A 58 8.14 3.92 -15.99
CA GLY A 58 8.22 4.10 -14.53
C GLY A 58 7.13 5.00 -13.93
N ILE A 59 7.41 6.30 -13.75
CA ILE A 59 6.58 7.17 -12.89
C ILE A 59 5.27 7.61 -13.56
N GLY A 60 5.26 7.96 -14.85
CA GLY A 60 4.02 8.39 -15.54
C GLY A 60 2.93 7.33 -15.51
N MET A 61 3.32 6.06 -15.70
CA MET A 61 2.42 4.91 -15.61
C MET A 61 1.96 4.69 -14.17
N LYS A 62 2.84 4.78 -13.17
CA LYS A 62 2.49 4.65 -11.75
C LYS A 62 1.62 5.79 -11.23
N ILE A 63 1.88 7.03 -11.65
CA ILE A 63 1.05 8.19 -11.35
C ILE A 63 -0.30 8.05 -12.07
N GLY A 64 -0.33 7.61 -13.33
CA GLY A 64 -1.57 7.31 -14.04
C GLY A 64 -2.40 6.23 -13.32
N GLN A 65 -1.76 5.14 -12.88
CA GLN A 65 -2.36 4.08 -12.08
C GLN A 65 -2.81 4.58 -10.69
N ALA A 66 -2.04 5.48 -10.05
CA ALA A 66 -2.37 6.06 -8.75
C ALA A 66 -3.52 7.07 -8.81
N MET A 67 -3.60 7.85 -9.89
CA MET A 67 -4.62 8.89 -10.07
C MET A 67 -5.91 8.37 -10.70
N ALA A 68 -5.88 7.25 -11.43
CA ALA A 68 -7.08 6.61 -12.02
C ALA A 68 -8.13 6.16 -10.98
N GLY A 69 -7.78 6.08 -9.69
CA GLY A 69 -8.72 5.78 -8.60
C GLY A 69 -9.48 7.00 -8.04
N MET A 70 -9.13 8.24 -8.43
CA MET A 70 -9.68 9.46 -7.82
C MET A 70 -10.75 10.20 -8.65
N ASP A 71 -10.86 9.91 -9.96
CA ASP A 71 -11.90 10.41 -10.87
C ASP A 71 -12.08 9.49 -12.10
N ASP A 72 -13.19 9.69 -12.83
CA ASP A 72 -13.70 8.88 -13.95
C ASP A 72 -12.62 8.44 -14.96
N GLN A 73 -12.67 7.15 -15.33
CA GLN A 73 -11.57 6.34 -15.87
C GLN A 73 -11.01 6.73 -17.26
N SER A 74 -11.36 7.89 -17.81
CA SER A 74 -11.15 8.18 -19.24
C SER A 74 -9.84 8.90 -19.60
N HIS A 75 -9.06 9.41 -18.64
CA HIS A 75 -7.91 10.29 -18.95
C HIS A 75 -6.52 9.70 -18.71
N PHE A 76 -6.41 8.50 -18.14
CA PHE A 76 -5.11 7.90 -17.79
C PHE A 76 -4.79 6.59 -18.54
N THR A 77 -5.71 6.09 -19.35
CA THR A 77 -5.56 4.86 -20.13
C THR A 77 -4.47 4.94 -21.20
N GLU A 78 -4.09 6.15 -21.64
CA GLU A 78 -3.00 6.35 -22.60
C GLU A 78 -1.60 6.17 -21.98
N LEU A 79 -1.47 6.23 -20.65
CA LEU A 79 -0.18 6.13 -19.95
C LEU A 79 0.25 4.68 -19.62
N THR A 80 -0.58 3.69 -19.94
CA THR A 80 -0.34 2.27 -19.63
C THR A 80 0.09 1.44 -20.85
N GLN A 81 0.42 2.07 -21.97
CA GLN A 81 0.90 1.35 -23.15
C GLN A 81 2.14 0.51 -22.82
N SER A 82 2.04 -0.80 -23.08
CA SER A 82 3.08 -1.80 -22.81
C SER A 82 4.39 -1.39 -23.48
N VAL A 83 5.42 -1.19 -22.67
CA VAL A 83 6.76 -0.91 -23.20
C VAL A 83 7.43 -2.23 -23.58
N GLN A 84 8.22 -2.23 -24.65
CA GLN A 84 8.94 -3.44 -25.07
C GLN A 84 10.04 -3.79 -24.04
N ALA A 85 10.13 -5.07 -23.69
CA ALA A 85 11.17 -5.61 -22.80
C ALA A 85 12.57 -5.49 -23.43
N TRP A 86 13.61 -5.43 -22.61
CA TRP A 86 14.99 -5.48 -23.09
C TRP A 86 15.34 -6.91 -23.51
N PRO A 87 16.19 -7.08 -24.54
CA PRO A 87 16.72 -8.39 -24.90
C PRO A 87 17.40 -9.06 -23.71
N LEU A 88 17.20 -10.37 -23.54
CA LEU A 88 17.79 -11.14 -22.44
C LEU A 88 19.31 -10.96 -22.34
N LYS A 89 20.03 -10.85 -23.47
CA LYS A 89 21.48 -10.58 -23.49
C LYS A 89 21.91 -9.35 -22.70
N ASP A 90 21.05 -8.34 -22.59
CA ASP A 90 21.34 -7.09 -21.88
C ASP A 90 20.99 -7.20 -20.39
N ILE A 91 20.19 -8.22 -20.01
CA ILE A 91 19.77 -8.55 -18.65
C ILE A 91 20.70 -9.57 -17.99
N LEU A 92 21.27 -10.52 -18.76
CA LEU A 92 22.19 -11.54 -18.23
C LEU A 92 23.32 -10.94 -17.36
N PRO A 93 24.01 -9.84 -17.73
CA PRO A 93 25.04 -9.25 -16.88
C PRO A 93 24.52 -8.77 -15.51
N VAL A 94 23.27 -8.30 -15.44
CA VAL A 94 22.63 -7.88 -14.20
C VAL A 94 22.39 -9.09 -13.30
N LEU A 95 21.90 -10.20 -13.87
CA LEU A 95 21.68 -11.46 -13.16
C LEU A 95 23.00 -12.06 -12.64
N GLU A 96 24.03 -12.14 -13.49
CA GLU A 96 25.34 -12.70 -13.11
C GLU A 96 26.02 -11.86 -12.03
N HIS A 97 25.87 -10.53 -12.10
CA HIS A 97 26.33 -9.64 -11.04
C HIS A 97 25.53 -9.83 -9.75
N ALA A 98 24.20 -9.96 -9.80
CA ALA A 98 23.38 -10.17 -8.62
C ALA A 98 23.68 -11.51 -7.93
N TRP A 99 23.91 -12.57 -8.71
CA TRP A 99 24.15 -13.92 -8.21
C TRP A 99 25.62 -14.25 -7.98
N GLN A 100 26.55 -13.38 -8.39
CA GLN A 100 28.01 -13.56 -8.29
C GLN A 100 28.53 -14.82 -9.00
N GLN A 101 27.81 -15.31 -10.01
CA GLN A 101 28.20 -16.46 -10.83
C GLN A 101 27.44 -16.47 -12.17
N PRO A 102 27.96 -17.18 -13.19
CA PRO A 102 27.28 -17.30 -14.49
C PRO A 102 25.87 -17.89 -14.36
N VAL A 103 24.91 -17.38 -15.16
CA VAL A 103 23.51 -17.86 -15.13
C VAL A 103 23.42 -19.36 -15.38
N ASN A 104 24.25 -19.89 -16.28
CA ASN A 104 24.26 -21.31 -16.65
C ASN A 104 24.74 -22.25 -15.53
N ASN A 105 25.34 -21.71 -14.45
CA ASN A 105 25.68 -22.50 -13.27
C ASN A 105 24.47 -22.70 -12.34
N ILE A 106 23.43 -21.88 -12.50
CA ILE A 106 22.23 -21.86 -11.64
C ILE A 106 21.02 -22.41 -12.39
N LEU A 107 20.83 -21.95 -13.62
CA LEU A 107 19.67 -22.29 -14.45
C LEU A 107 20.09 -23.20 -15.59
N GLU A 108 19.23 -24.19 -15.88
CA GLU A 108 19.30 -24.98 -17.10
C GLU A 108 18.90 -24.14 -18.32
N SER A 109 17.87 -23.30 -18.17
CA SER A 109 17.37 -22.44 -19.23
C SER A 109 16.73 -21.18 -18.68
N ILE A 110 16.75 -20.09 -19.46
CA ILE A 110 16.03 -18.85 -19.19
C ILE A 110 15.41 -18.33 -20.50
N GLU A 111 14.12 -18.00 -20.44
CA GLU A 111 13.33 -17.54 -21.58
C GLU A 111 13.41 -16.01 -21.74
N GLU A 112 13.22 -15.51 -22.96
CA GLU A 112 13.04 -14.07 -23.22
C GLU A 112 11.76 -13.55 -22.52
N SER A 113 11.80 -12.32 -22.02
CA SER A 113 10.63 -11.75 -21.35
C SER A 113 9.56 -11.34 -22.38
N VAL A 114 8.33 -11.79 -22.17
CA VAL A 114 7.19 -11.46 -23.04
C VAL A 114 6.55 -10.11 -22.63
N ALA A 115 6.84 -9.59 -21.43
CA ALA A 115 6.21 -8.37 -20.91
C ALA A 115 7.16 -7.55 -20.02
N ALA A 116 7.26 -6.24 -20.29
CA ALA A 116 7.90 -5.30 -19.39
C ALA A 116 6.98 -4.97 -18.20
N ALA A 117 7.55 -4.93 -17.00
CA ALA A 117 6.94 -4.32 -15.82
C ALA A 117 7.35 -2.84 -15.70
N SER A 118 6.78 -2.13 -14.74
CA SER A 118 7.00 -0.68 -14.55
C SER A 118 8.47 -0.29 -14.30
N LEU A 119 9.21 -1.10 -13.53
CA LEU A 119 10.59 -0.85 -13.11
C LEU A 119 11.59 -1.93 -13.58
N GLY A 120 11.11 -2.97 -14.27
CA GLY A 120 11.90 -4.15 -14.63
C GLY A 120 11.20 -5.04 -15.64
N GLN A 121 11.61 -6.31 -15.69
CA GLN A 121 10.96 -7.35 -16.49
C GLN A 121 11.07 -8.71 -15.80
N VAL A 122 10.17 -9.62 -16.13
CA VAL A 122 10.13 -10.97 -15.55
C VAL A 122 10.53 -11.99 -16.60
N HIS A 123 11.48 -12.85 -16.25
CA HIS A 123 11.90 -13.99 -17.06
C HIS A 123 11.43 -15.28 -16.43
N LYS A 124 11.11 -16.28 -17.26
CA LYS A 124 10.89 -17.64 -16.80
C LYS A 124 12.21 -18.40 -16.88
N GLY A 125 12.65 -18.95 -15.76
CA GLY A 125 13.83 -19.80 -15.65
C GLY A 125 13.46 -21.24 -15.29
N THR A 126 14.34 -22.18 -15.64
CA THR A 126 14.27 -23.58 -15.20
C THR A 126 15.55 -23.92 -14.46
N ARG A 127 15.43 -24.48 -13.25
CA ARG A 127 16.52 -24.94 -12.40
C ARG A 127 16.41 -26.45 -12.21
N ASN A 128 17.52 -27.16 -12.40
CA ASN A 128 17.59 -28.58 -12.05
C ASN A 128 17.69 -28.73 -10.53
N THR A 129 16.91 -29.65 -9.97
CA THR A 129 16.93 -29.95 -8.53
C THR A 129 17.50 -31.35 -8.30
N ASP A 130 18.03 -31.59 -7.09
CA ASP A 130 18.54 -32.90 -6.68
C ASP A 130 17.48 -34.00 -6.74
N SER A 131 16.19 -33.63 -6.72
CA SER A 131 15.07 -34.56 -6.87
C SER A 131 14.88 -35.08 -8.31
N GLY A 132 15.55 -34.47 -9.29
CA GLY A 132 15.35 -34.73 -10.72
C GLY A 132 14.09 -34.08 -11.32
N THR A 133 13.26 -33.41 -10.52
CA THR A 133 12.12 -32.63 -11.02
C THR A 133 12.58 -31.19 -11.32
N PRO A 134 12.39 -30.68 -12.55
CA PRO A 134 12.73 -29.30 -12.87
C PRO A 134 11.87 -28.32 -12.07
N GLU A 135 12.51 -27.30 -11.53
CA GLU A 135 11.84 -26.19 -10.86
C GLU A 135 11.71 -25.01 -11.82
N HIS A 136 10.51 -24.46 -11.94
CA HIS A 136 10.26 -23.28 -12.76
C HIS A 136 10.22 -22.03 -11.89
N LEU A 137 10.96 -21.01 -12.30
CA LEU A 137 11.19 -19.78 -11.55
C LEU A 137 10.71 -18.55 -12.34
N ALA A 138 10.05 -17.62 -11.67
CA ALA A 138 9.83 -16.26 -12.12
C ALA A 138 10.95 -15.37 -11.58
N ILE A 139 11.75 -14.81 -12.48
CA ILE A 139 12.94 -14.00 -12.16
C ILE A 139 12.66 -12.56 -12.59
N LYS A 140 12.26 -11.73 -11.63
CA LYS A 140 11.99 -10.31 -11.81
C LYS A 140 13.29 -9.53 -11.66
N VAL A 141 13.70 -8.82 -12.70
CA VAL A 141 14.98 -8.08 -12.76
C VAL A 141 14.71 -6.60 -12.99
N GLN A 142 15.31 -5.73 -12.18
CA GLN A 142 15.25 -4.29 -12.38
C GLN A 142 16.03 -3.86 -13.61
N TYR A 143 15.54 -2.84 -14.31
CA TYR A 143 16.34 -2.21 -15.37
C TYR A 143 17.57 -1.51 -14.77
N PRO A 144 18.73 -1.56 -15.45
CA PRO A 144 19.88 -0.75 -15.08
C PRO A 144 19.52 0.74 -14.96
N ASP A 145 20.10 1.43 -13.98
CA ASP A 145 19.93 2.87 -13.71
C ASP A 145 18.50 3.36 -13.41
N ILE A 146 17.52 2.46 -13.26
CA ILE A 146 16.11 2.86 -13.03
C ILE A 146 15.97 3.70 -11.76
N ARG A 147 16.71 3.37 -10.69
CA ARG A 147 16.73 4.13 -9.43
C ARG A 147 17.07 5.61 -9.65
N GLN A 148 18.15 5.90 -10.38
CA GLN A 148 18.58 7.28 -10.65
C GLN A 148 17.57 8.04 -11.52
N ALA A 149 16.92 7.34 -12.45
CA ALA A 149 15.86 7.92 -13.28
C ALA A 149 14.64 8.32 -12.43
N ILE A 150 14.19 7.44 -11.54
CA ILE A 150 13.04 7.68 -10.65
C ILE A 150 13.33 8.84 -9.67
N GLU A 151 14.50 8.84 -9.03
CA GLU A 151 14.91 9.91 -8.11
C GLU A 151 14.93 11.29 -8.81
N SER A 152 15.44 11.33 -10.04
CA SER A 152 15.46 12.55 -10.85
C SER A 152 14.05 13.03 -11.19
N GLU A 153 13.14 12.14 -11.55
CA GLU A 153 11.76 12.48 -11.89
C GLU A 153 10.95 12.95 -10.66
N LEU A 154 11.13 12.33 -9.50
CA LEU A 154 10.52 12.77 -8.24
C LEU A 154 10.98 14.17 -7.85
N SER A 155 12.28 14.47 -8.01
CA SER A 155 12.82 15.81 -7.74
C SER A 155 12.17 16.89 -8.62
N LEU A 156 11.80 16.55 -9.86
CA LEU A 156 11.12 17.46 -10.79
C LEU A 156 9.64 17.63 -10.43
N ALA A 157 8.96 16.56 -10.01
CA ALA A 157 7.56 16.62 -9.56
C ALA A 157 7.39 17.51 -8.32
N ALA A 158 8.36 17.51 -7.41
CA ALA A 158 8.37 18.37 -6.22
C ALA A 158 8.38 19.88 -6.56
N LEU A 159 8.83 20.27 -7.76
CA LEU A 159 8.87 21.66 -8.21
C LEU A 159 7.52 22.17 -8.76
N LEU A 160 6.49 21.32 -8.81
CA LEU A 160 5.19 21.69 -9.37
C LEU A 160 4.39 22.56 -8.40
N PRO A 161 3.87 23.72 -8.85
CA PRO A 161 3.09 24.60 -7.99
C PRO A 161 1.73 23.99 -7.65
N LYS A 162 1.27 24.19 -6.41
CA LYS A 162 -0.12 23.89 -6.02
C LYS A 162 -1.10 24.66 -6.92
N ALA A 163 -2.10 23.99 -7.47
CA ALA A 163 -3.12 24.60 -8.32
C ALA A 163 -4.51 23.98 -8.11
N GLY A 164 -5.58 24.71 -8.45
CA GLY A 164 -6.94 24.19 -8.39
C GLY A 164 -7.43 23.84 -6.97
N PRO A 165 -8.25 22.78 -6.81
CA PRO A 165 -8.78 22.33 -5.51
C PRO A 165 -7.70 22.08 -4.46
N VAL A 166 -6.53 21.57 -4.88
CA VAL A 166 -5.37 21.30 -4.01
C VAL A 166 -4.93 22.55 -3.25
N LYS A 167 -4.92 23.72 -3.90
CA LYS A 167 -4.59 24.99 -3.24
C LYS A 167 -5.77 25.55 -2.45
N ARG A 168 -7.00 25.39 -2.96
CA ARG A 168 -8.23 25.94 -2.35
C ARG A 168 -8.57 25.29 -1.00
N TRP A 169 -8.33 23.98 -0.88
CA TRP A 169 -8.71 23.17 0.28
C TRP A 169 -7.52 22.73 1.13
N ASP A 170 -6.37 23.39 0.93
CA ASP A 170 -5.10 23.17 1.62
C ASP A 170 -4.72 21.68 1.75
N PHE A 171 -4.58 21.01 0.61
CA PHE A 171 -4.05 19.66 0.57
C PHE A 171 -2.58 19.66 1.00
N ASP A 172 -2.23 18.73 1.87
CA ASP A 172 -0.85 18.48 2.29
C ASP A 172 -0.10 17.68 1.22
N LEU A 173 0.22 18.36 0.12
CA LEU A 173 1.00 17.75 -0.96
C LEU A 173 2.35 17.20 -0.52
N ASN A 174 2.95 17.72 0.55
CA ASN A 174 4.25 17.24 1.02
C ASN A 174 4.09 15.82 1.56
N SER A 175 3.04 15.58 2.36
CA SER A 175 2.71 14.24 2.85
C SER A 175 2.42 13.27 1.69
N TYR A 176 1.61 13.66 0.69
CA TYR A 176 1.38 12.83 -0.51
C TYR A 176 2.67 12.55 -1.29
N GLN A 177 3.55 13.54 -1.47
CA GLN A 177 4.83 13.36 -2.14
C GLN A 177 5.74 12.40 -1.37
N GLN A 178 5.79 12.53 -0.04
CA GLN A 178 6.57 11.64 0.81
C GLN A 178 6.03 10.21 0.75
N THR A 179 4.70 10.02 0.82
CA THR A 179 4.08 8.69 0.67
C THR A 179 4.44 8.07 -0.68
N LEU A 180 4.30 8.82 -1.78
CA LEU A 180 4.67 8.33 -3.11
C LEU A 180 6.16 8.00 -3.22
N GLN A 181 7.03 8.83 -2.65
CA GLN A 181 8.47 8.58 -2.64
C GLN A 181 8.81 7.31 -1.84
N ASN A 182 8.20 7.12 -0.68
CA ASN A 182 8.39 5.91 0.13
C ASN A 182 7.93 4.67 -0.64
N THR A 183 6.73 4.67 -1.23
CA THR A 183 6.24 3.54 -2.04
C THR A 183 7.16 3.24 -3.23
N LEU A 184 7.68 4.26 -3.90
CA LEU A 184 8.61 4.06 -5.01
C LEU A 184 9.96 3.50 -4.56
N ASN A 185 10.47 3.95 -3.41
CA ASN A 185 11.70 3.42 -2.83
C ASN A 185 11.55 1.94 -2.44
N ASP A 186 10.41 1.58 -1.85
CA ASP A 186 10.06 0.21 -1.50
C ASP A 186 10.01 -0.68 -2.75
N GLU A 187 9.43 -0.19 -3.85
CA GLU A 187 9.39 -0.92 -5.12
C GLU A 187 10.74 -1.00 -5.85
N LEU A 188 11.71 -0.14 -5.51
CA LEU A 188 13.08 -0.17 -6.03
C LEU A 188 14.01 -1.07 -5.20
N ASP A 189 13.52 -1.69 -4.13
CA ASP A 189 14.26 -2.66 -3.33
C ASP A 189 13.51 -4.00 -3.30
N TYR A 190 13.90 -4.91 -4.19
CA TYR A 190 13.27 -6.23 -4.26
C TYR A 190 13.52 -7.10 -3.02
N SER A 191 14.48 -6.74 -2.16
CA SER A 191 14.64 -7.40 -0.86
C SER A 191 13.52 -7.01 0.12
N HIS A 192 12.96 -5.81 -0.03
CA HIS A 192 11.78 -5.39 0.73
C HIS A 192 10.54 -6.14 0.26
N GLU A 193 10.30 -6.20 -1.06
CA GLU A 193 9.20 -6.99 -1.65
C GLU A 193 9.22 -8.45 -1.21
N MET A 194 10.38 -9.13 -1.29
CA MET A 194 10.56 -10.50 -0.80
C MET A 194 10.12 -10.65 0.66
N LYS A 195 10.58 -9.76 1.56
CA LYS A 195 10.25 -9.83 2.99
C LYS A 195 8.76 -9.64 3.23
N GLN A 196 8.12 -8.73 2.51
CA GLN A 196 6.68 -8.51 2.63
C GLN A 196 5.88 -9.71 2.12
N GLN A 197 6.30 -10.31 1.02
CA GLN A 197 5.69 -11.54 0.50
C GLN A 197 5.80 -12.71 1.48
N GLN A 198 6.99 -12.95 2.04
CA GLN A 198 7.21 -13.99 3.05
C GLN A 198 6.35 -13.72 4.30
N ARG A 199 6.32 -12.48 4.78
CA ARG A 199 5.49 -12.09 5.92
C ARG A 199 4.01 -12.30 5.64
N PHE A 200 3.54 -11.95 4.44
CA PHE A 200 2.15 -12.15 4.03
C PHE A 200 1.80 -13.64 3.97
N GLN A 201 2.64 -14.46 3.35
CA GLN A 201 2.47 -15.92 3.27
C GLN A 201 2.44 -16.58 4.65
N GLN A 202 3.26 -16.10 5.60
CA GLN A 202 3.31 -16.64 6.96
C GLN A 202 2.05 -16.35 7.79
N HIS A 203 1.36 -15.24 7.53
CA HIS A 203 0.26 -14.78 8.39
C HIS A 203 -1.12 -14.94 7.74
N ILE A 204 -1.22 -14.86 6.41
CA ILE A 204 -2.49 -14.90 5.68
C ILE A 204 -2.72 -16.28 5.08
N HIS A 205 -3.63 -17.01 5.72
CA HIS A 205 -4.12 -18.30 5.24
C HIS A 205 -5.59 -18.18 4.88
N VAL A 206 -5.91 -18.34 3.59
CA VAL A 206 -7.27 -18.28 3.06
C VAL A 206 -7.48 -19.45 2.10
N PRO A 207 -8.57 -20.22 2.22
CA PRO A 207 -8.87 -21.29 1.27
C PRO A 207 -8.92 -20.77 -0.18
N GLY A 208 -8.16 -21.44 -1.05
CA GLY A 208 -8.04 -21.05 -2.46
C GLY A 208 -7.01 -19.95 -2.74
N LEU A 209 -6.41 -19.33 -1.73
CA LEU A 209 -5.32 -18.37 -1.93
C LEU A 209 -3.99 -19.10 -2.11
N LYS A 210 -3.23 -18.72 -3.13
CA LYS A 210 -1.85 -19.14 -3.35
C LYS A 210 -0.94 -17.91 -3.41
N VAL A 211 0.22 -18.01 -2.79
CA VAL A 211 1.30 -17.04 -2.85
C VAL A 211 2.53 -17.80 -3.35
N ALA A 212 3.22 -17.27 -4.35
CA ALA A 212 4.42 -17.91 -4.88
C ALA A 212 5.48 -18.04 -3.77
N GLU A 213 6.18 -19.17 -3.74
CA GLU A 213 7.31 -19.35 -2.83
C GLU A 213 8.51 -18.54 -3.32
N VAL A 214 9.12 -17.73 -2.45
CA VAL A 214 10.31 -16.96 -2.82
C VAL A 214 11.56 -17.82 -2.69
N CYS A 215 12.54 -17.65 -3.58
CA CYS A 215 13.88 -18.23 -3.49
C CYS A 215 14.86 -17.17 -2.95
N PRO A 216 15.11 -17.09 -1.64
CA PRO A 216 15.89 -16.00 -1.05
C PRO A 216 17.35 -16.00 -1.51
N GLU A 217 17.90 -17.18 -1.79
CA GLU A 217 19.27 -17.37 -2.25
C GLU A 217 19.52 -16.84 -3.67
N LEU A 218 18.46 -16.69 -4.46
CA LEU A 218 18.49 -16.09 -5.81
C LEU A 218 17.86 -14.69 -5.83
N SER A 219 17.65 -14.08 -4.66
CA SER A 219 17.02 -12.77 -4.52
C SER A 219 17.97 -11.76 -3.88
N SER A 220 17.85 -10.50 -4.31
CA SER A 220 18.68 -9.37 -3.90
C SER A 220 17.87 -8.07 -4.02
N ALA A 221 18.50 -6.91 -3.80
CA ALA A 221 17.83 -5.62 -4.01
C ALA A 221 17.40 -5.37 -5.48
N GLN A 222 18.04 -6.03 -6.46
CA GLN A 222 17.80 -5.81 -7.90
C GLN A 222 17.13 -6.99 -8.62
N VAL A 223 17.10 -8.16 -7.98
CA VAL A 223 16.54 -9.39 -8.55
C VAL A 223 15.64 -10.04 -7.52
N LEU A 224 14.40 -10.35 -7.87
CA LEU A 224 13.48 -11.17 -7.08
C LEU A 224 13.22 -12.47 -7.84
N THR A 225 13.54 -13.60 -7.20
CA THR A 225 13.30 -14.92 -7.78
C THR A 225 12.29 -15.65 -6.92
N GLN A 226 11.23 -16.16 -7.55
CA GLN A 226 10.15 -16.89 -6.89
C GLN A 226 9.63 -18.02 -7.77
N GLN A 227 8.79 -18.89 -7.23
CA GLN A 227 8.11 -19.94 -7.96
C GLN A 227 7.34 -19.36 -9.16
N TRP A 228 7.51 -19.99 -10.33
CA TRP A 228 6.70 -19.67 -11.48
C TRP A 228 5.28 -20.19 -11.31
N MET A 229 4.31 -19.27 -11.28
CA MET A 229 2.89 -19.60 -11.17
C MET A 229 2.24 -19.69 -12.55
N HIS A 230 1.52 -20.77 -12.81
CA HIS A 230 0.68 -20.91 -13.99
C HIS A 230 -0.75 -20.42 -13.71
N GLY A 231 -1.52 -20.10 -14.74
CA GLY A 231 -2.94 -19.76 -14.57
C GLY A 231 -3.46 -18.84 -15.65
N GLN A 232 -4.76 -18.62 -15.60
CA GLN A 232 -5.52 -17.76 -16.49
C GLN A 232 -5.58 -16.32 -15.94
N ARG A 233 -5.78 -15.34 -16.82
CA ARG A 233 -6.05 -13.96 -16.40
C ARG A 233 -7.49 -13.80 -15.90
N LEU A 234 -7.76 -12.71 -15.18
CA LEU A 234 -9.12 -12.36 -14.73
C LEU A 234 -10.15 -12.33 -15.88
N SER A 235 -9.72 -11.84 -17.06
CA SER A 235 -10.55 -11.79 -18.28
C SER A 235 -10.92 -13.16 -18.84
N GLU A 236 -10.20 -14.21 -18.47
CA GLU A 236 -10.49 -15.59 -18.86
C GLU A 236 -11.32 -16.28 -17.77
N ALA A 237 -10.97 -16.06 -16.49
CA ALA A 237 -11.66 -16.60 -15.32
C ALA A 237 -13.14 -16.17 -15.24
N CYS A 238 -13.51 -15.05 -15.86
CA CYS A 238 -14.91 -14.60 -15.96
C CYS A 238 -15.81 -15.59 -16.74
N ASN A 239 -15.24 -16.51 -17.51
CA ASN A 239 -15.96 -17.53 -18.27
C ASN A 239 -16.08 -18.87 -17.54
N TRP A 240 -15.53 -19.00 -16.33
CA TRP A 240 -15.66 -20.21 -15.52
C TRP A 240 -17.11 -20.48 -15.09
N PRO A 241 -17.44 -21.72 -14.68
CA PRO A 241 -18.72 -22.02 -14.06
C PRO A 241 -19.02 -21.10 -12.86
N ASP A 242 -20.30 -20.78 -12.64
CA ASP A 242 -20.73 -19.81 -11.62
C ASP A 242 -20.19 -20.15 -10.22
N GLN A 243 -20.18 -21.44 -9.85
CA GLN A 243 -19.65 -21.89 -8.56
C GLN A 243 -18.14 -21.63 -8.43
N ALA A 244 -17.37 -21.77 -9.51
CA ALA A 244 -15.94 -21.53 -9.52
C ALA A 244 -15.63 -20.04 -9.40
N ARG A 245 -16.35 -19.18 -10.14
CA ARG A 245 -16.25 -17.72 -10.02
C ARG A 245 -16.61 -17.26 -8.61
N LEU A 246 -17.68 -17.81 -8.04
CA LEU A 246 -18.12 -17.49 -6.67
C LEU A 246 -17.04 -17.82 -5.64
N LYS A 247 -16.41 -19.01 -5.72
CA LYS A 247 -15.29 -19.38 -4.84
C LYS A 247 -14.10 -18.43 -5.01
N ALA A 248 -13.71 -18.08 -6.23
CA ALA A 248 -12.62 -17.13 -6.48
C ALA A 248 -12.92 -15.73 -5.89
N GLY A 249 -14.15 -15.23 -6.08
CA GLY A 249 -14.61 -13.98 -5.48
C GLY A 249 -14.56 -14.02 -3.94
N LYS A 250 -14.96 -15.14 -3.33
CA LYS A 250 -14.84 -15.35 -1.88
C LYS A 250 -13.39 -15.30 -1.43
N THR A 251 -12.48 -16.01 -2.11
CA THR A 251 -11.05 -16.00 -1.80
C THR A 251 -10.47 -14.57 -1.84
N LEU A 252 -10.79 -13.78 -2.87
CA LEU A 252 -10.34 -12.39 -2.99
C LEU A 252 -10.82 -11.53 -1.81
N MET A 253 -12.11 -11.58 -1.49
CA MET A 253 -12.71 -10.78 -0.42
C MET A 253 -12.22 -11.21 0.97
N GLN A 254 -12.13 -12.53 1.24
CA GLN A 254 -11.57 -13.07 2.49
C GLN A 254 -10.12 -12.64 2.69
N THR A 255 -9.33 -12.70 1.62
CA THR A 255 -7.93 -12.25 1.63
C THR A 255 -7.84 -10.78 2.03
N LEU A 256 -8.67 -9.92 1.43
CA LEU A 256 -8.69 -8.50 1.81
C LEU A 256 -9.10 -8.30 3.27
N TRP A 257 -10.18 -8.92 3.75
CA TRP A 257 -10.65 -8.74 5.13
C TRP A 257 -9.65 -9.25 6.16
N LYS A 258 -9.07 -10.43 5.94
CA LYS A 258 -8.07 -11.00 6.85
C LYS A 258 -6.80 -10.16 6.87
N SER A 259 -6.31 -9.76 5.69
CA SER A 259 -5.14 -8.90 5.56
C SER A 259 -5.33 -7.51 6.18
N LEU A 260 -6.53 -6.93 6.02
CA LEU A 260 -6.87 -5.62 6.53
C LEU A 260 -7.14 -5.63 8.02
N PHE A 261 -7.89 -6.56 8.59
CA PHE A 261 -8.33 -6.45 9.99
C PHE A 261 -7.44 -7.21 10.97
N GLU A 262 -6.88 -8.36 10.60
CA GLU A 262 -6.13 -9.18 11.57
C GLU A 262 -4.67 -8.73 11.72
N ILE A 263 -3.99 -8.43 10.61
CA ILE A 263 -2.56 -8.12 10.58
C ILE A 263 -2.26 -6.70 10.06
N GLY A 264 -3.18 -6.10 9.28
CA GLY A 264 -2.96 -4.79 8.69
C GLY A 264 -1.88 -4.76 7.62
N LEU A 265 -1.64 -5.87 6.91
CA LEU A 265 -0.69 -5.95 5.80
C LEU A 265 -1.47 -6.18 4.50
N VAL A 266 -1.89 -5.08 3.87
CA VAL A 266 -2.84 -5.10 2.74
C VAL A 266 -2.10 -5.01 1.42
N HIS A 267 -2.54 -5.79 0.44
CA HIS A 267 -2.06 -5.67 -0.94
C HIS A 267 -2.54 -4.35 -1.55
N GLY A 268 -1.61 -3.43 -1.82
CA GLY A 268 -1.88 -2.06 -2.25
C GLY A 268 -2.05 -1.86 -3.75
N ASP A 269 -1.78 -2.89 -4.57
CA ASP A 269 -1.87 -2.80 -6.02
C ASP A 269 -2.77 -3.89 -6.63
N PRO A 270 -4.08 -3.66 -6.70
CA PRO A 270 -5.03 -4.68 -7.15
C PRO A 270 -5.08 -4.84 -8.67
N HIS A 271 -4.03 -4.42 -9.38
CA HIS A 271 -3.94 -4.53 -10.83
C HIS A 271 -4.19 -5.99 -11.28
N PRO A 272 -5.08 -6.25 -12.26
CA PRO A 272 -5.40 -7.62 -12.69
C PRO A 272 -4.19 -8.43 -13.15
N GLY A 273 -3.10 -7.76 -13.56
CA GLY A 273 -1.83 -8.38 -13.94
C GLY A 273 -1.09 -9.06 -12.78
N ASN A 274 -1.36 -8.67 -11.53
CA ASN A 274 -0.74 -9.21 -10.31
C ASN A 274 -1.45 -10.45 -9.79
N LEU A 275 -2.52 -10.88 -10.48
CA LEU A 275 -3.33 -12.04 -10.16
C LEU A 275 -3.28 -13.06 -11.29
N LEU A 276 -3.18 -14.34 -10.90
CA LEU A 276 -3.48 -15.46 -11.77
C LEU A 276 -4.56 -16.33 -11.15
N PHE A 277 -5.36 -16.94 -12.00
CA PHE A 277 -6.49 -17.76 -11.61
C PHE A 277 -6.25 -19.19 -12.12
N GLN A 278 -6.15 -20.14 -11.20
CA GLN A 278 -6.01 -21.57 -11.52
C GLN A 278 -7.35 -22.24 -11.28
N TYR A 279 -7.77 -23.12 -12.18
CA TYR A 279 -8.98 -23.91 -11.98
C TYR A 279 -8.74 -25.32 -12.51
N ASP A 280 -8.11 -26.12 -11.66
CA ASP A 280 -7.87 -27.54 -11.89
C ASP A 280 -8.76 -28.34 -10.92
N GLU A 281 -9.25 -29.50 -11.36
CA GLU A 281 -9.96 -30.48 -10.51
C GLU A 281 -11.10 -29.90 -9.63
N ASP A 282 -11.89 -28.96 -10.17
CA ASP A 282 -12.98 -28.28 -9.45
C ASP A 282 -12.59 -27.42 -8.24
N GLN A 283 -11.29 -27.09 -8.12
CA GLN A 283 -10.73 -26.24 -7.06
C GLN A 283 -10.17 -24.93 -7.64
N PRO A 284 -11.00 -23.86 -7.71
CA PRO A 284 -10.51 -22.56 -8.16
C PRO A 284 -9.57 -21.96 -7.11
N GLN A 285 -8.45 -21.44 -7.58
CA GLN A 285 -7.43 -20.81 -6.77
C GLN A 285 -7.05 -19.45 -7.35
N VAL A 286 -6.74 -18.53 -6.46
CA VAL A 286 -6.30 -17.17 -6.76
C VAL A 286 -4.85 -17.06 -6.33
N CYS A 287 -3.97 -16.76 -7.28
CA CYS A 287 -2.53 -16.63 -7.06
C CYS A 287 -2.15 -15.14 -7.06
N LEU A 288 -1.58 -14.66 -5.95
CA LEU A 288 -0.97 -13.33 -5.85
C LEU A 288 0.51 -13.40 -6.24
N LEU A 289 0.97 -12.47 -7.10
CA LEU A 289 2.31 -12.52 -7.71
C LEU A 289 3.28 -11.43 -7.27
N ASP A 290 2.81 -10.19 -7.13
CA ASP A 290 3.65 -9.02 -6.90
C ASP A 290 3.35 -8.45 -5.51
N PHE A 291 4.37 -8.21 -4.70
CA PHE A 291 4.23 -7.68 -3.34
C PHE A 291 5.02 -6.38 -3.17
N GLY A 292 5.32 -5.69 -4.27
CA GLY A 292 6.09 -4.43 -4.26
C GLY A 292 5.31 -3.28 -3.63
N CYS A 293 3.97 -3.33 -3.66
CA CYS A 293 3.11 -2.35 -3.00
C CYS A 293 2.30 -3.00 -1.88
N MET A 294 2.85 -3.03 -0.67
CA MET A 294 2.18 -3.53 0.54
C MET A 294 1.95 -2.40 1.52
N LEU A 295 0.71 -2.28 2.00
CA LEU A 295 0.30 -1.24 2.94
C LEU A 295 0.34 -1.80 4.35
N ASN A 296 1.00 -1.08 5.25
CA ASN A 296 0.95 -1.37 6.69
C ASN A 296 -0.09 -0.44 7.32
N ILE A 297 -1.23 -1.00 7.74
CA ILE A 297 -2.32 -0.29 8.39
C ILE A 297 -2.24 -0.52 9.91
N PRO A 298 -1.88 0.51 10.70
CA PRO A 298 -1.87 0.48 12.14
C PRO A 298 -3.13 -0.11 12.75
N PHE A 299 -2.96 -0.81 13.86
CA PHE A 299 -4.05 -1.40 14.62
C PHE A 299 -5.15 -0.40 14.98
N THR A 300 -4.77 0.83 15.36
CA THR A 300 -5.70 1.92 15.68
C THR A 300 -6.66 2.23 14.53
N ARG A 301 -6.13 2.38 13.32
CA ARG A 301 -6.93 2.63 12.12
C ARG A 301 -7.83 1.45 11.80
N ARG A 302 -7.34 0.22 11.95
CA ARG A 302 -8.12 -0.99 11.68
C ARG A 302 -9.28 -1.17 12.64
N MET A 303 -9.05 -1.01 13.94
CA MET A 303 -10.09 -1.14 14.94
C MET A 303 -11.10 0.01 14.84
N SER A 304 -10.65 1.23 14.51
CA SER A 304 -11.55 2.35 14.21
C SER A 304 -12.43 2.09 12.98
N LEU A 305 -11.86 1.52 11.91
CA LEU A 305 -12.62 1.12 10.72
C LEU A 305 -13.66 0.04 11.05
N LEU A 306 -13.23 -0.99 11.78
CA LEU A 306 -14.08 -2.12 12.13
C LEU A 306 -15.21 -1.67 13.07
N ASN A 307 -14.90 -0.83 14.07
CA ASN A 307 -15.89 -0.23 14.96
C ASN A 307 -16.91 0.60 14.16
N LEU A 308 -16.46 1.45 13.22
CA LEU A 308 -17.36 2.21 12.35
C LEU A 308 -18.34 1.31 11.59
N ILE A 309 -17.83 0.24 10.96
CA ILE A 309 -18.66 -0.73 10.22
C ILE A 309 -19.67 -1.39 11.17
N LEU A 310 -19.25 -1.82 12.36
CA LEU A 310 -20.11 -2.46 13.36
C LEU A 310 -21.16 -1.48 13.92
N GLY A 311 -20.79 -0.21 14.15
CA GLY A 311 -21.69 0.85 14.59
C GLY A 311 -22.75 1.19 13.55
N LEU A 312 -22.38 1.27 12.27
CA LEU A 312 -23.33 1.47 11.18
C LEU A 312 -24.32 0.30 11.04
N ARG A 313 -23.88 -0.92 11.39
CA ARG A 313 -24.70 -2.14 11.48
C ARG A 313 -25.53 -2.22 12.78
N GLY A 314 -25.46 -1.22 13.66
CA GLY A 314 -26.21 -1.16 14.91
C GLY A 314 -25.68 -2.06 16.03
N LYS A 315 -24.45 -2.57 15.92
CA LYS A 315 -23.83 -3.44 16.93
C LYS A 315 -23.16 -2.66 18.08
N THR A 316 -22.90 -1.37 17.90
CA THR A 316 -22.36 -0.45 18.91
C THR A 316 -22.85 0.98 18.63
N THR A 317 -22.60 1.91 19.55
CA THR A 317 -22.92 3.33 19.35
C THR A 317 -22.13 3.87 18.16
N LEU A 318 -22.84 4.44 17.18
CA LEU A 318 -22.21 5.08 16.03
C LEU A 318 -21.59 6.41 16.45
N ASN A 319 -20.31 6.60 16.12
CA ASN A 319 -19.62 7.88 16.23
C ASN A 319 -18.70 8.06 15.02
N SER A 320 -19.26 8.53 13.90
CA SER A 320 -18.51 8.59 12.64
C SER A 320 -17.38 9.62 12.68
N PHE A 321 -17.55 10.72 13.42
CA PHE A 321 -16.51 11.75 13.54
C PHE A 321 -15.24 11.17 14.18
N ASP A 322 -15.37 10.59 15.38
CA ASP A 322 -14.22 10.02 16.08
C ASP A 322 -13.66 8.79 15.34
N ALA A 323 -14.52 8.05 14.62
CA ALA A 323 -14.05 6.98 13.74
C ALA A 323 -13.18 7.49 12.59
N PHE A 324 -13.58 8.53 11.88
CA PHE A 324 -12.75 9.11 10.82
C PHE A 324 -11.45 9.68 11.39
N VAL A 325 -11.47 10.32 12.56
CA VAL A 325 -10.25 10.75 13.25
C VAL A 325 -9.35 9.55 13.57
N GLY A 326 -9.92 8.47 14.11
CA GLY A 326 -9.20 7.21 14.36
C GLY A 326 -8.66 6.53 13.10
N LEU A 327 -9.23 6.82 11.93
CA LEU A 327 -8.69 6.44 10.60
C LEU A 327 -7.53 7.32 10.14
N GLY A 328 -7.18 8.36 10.90
CA GLY A 328 -6.11 9.30 10.62
C GLY A 328 -6.56 10.58 9.91
N PHE A 329 -7.87 10.88 9.88
CA PHE A 329 -8.35 12.13 9.30
C PHE A 329 -8.09 13.31 10.25
N ASP A 330 -7.76 14.46 9.67
CA ASP A 330 -7.61 15.73 10.38
C ASP A 330 -8.96 16.20 10.94
N ALA A 331 -9.06 16.24 12.27
CA ALA A 331 -10.28 16.61 12.99
C ALA A 331 -10.73 18.05 12.70
N GLN A 332 -9.81 19.01 12.57
CA GLN A 332 -10.15 20.40 12.26
C GLN A 332 -10.76 20.50 10.86
N LYS A 333 -10.22 19.73 9.91
CA LYS A 333 -10.75 19.71 8.55
C LYS A 333 -12.07 18.93 8.45
N LEU A 334 -12.34 17.99 9.35
CA LEU A 334 -13.62 17.29 9.41
C LEU A 334 -14.74 18.09 10.07
N GLU A 335 -14.44 18.97 11.03
CA GLU A 335 -15.46 19.70 11.81
C GLU A 335 -16.53 20.41 10.94
N PRO A 336 -16.18 21.07 9.81
CA PRO A 336 -17.18 21.72 8.95
C PRO A 336 -18.22 20.79 8.32
N ILE A 337 -17.89 19.50 8.17
CA ILE A 337 -18.76 18.49 7.52
C ILE A 337 -19.26 17.43 8.52
N LYS A 338 -19.15 17.71 9.82
CA LYS A 338 -19.44 16.78 10.90
C LYS A 338 -20.88 16.26 10.87
N ALA A 339 -21.83 17.11 10.50
CA ALA A 339 -23.25 16.75 10.43
C ALA A 339 -23.53 15.72 9.33
N GLU A 340 -22.75 15.73 8.26
CA GLU A 340 -22.88 14.87 7.10
C GLU A 340 -22.09 13.56 7.24
N LEU A 341 -21.22 13.41 8.25
CA LEU A 341 -20.32 12.25 8.36
C LEU A 341 -21.05 10.92 8.56
N ASP A 342 -22.17 10.90 9.28
CA ASP A 342 -22.95 9.68 9.47
C ASP A 342 -23.58 9.21 8.15
N ASP A 343 -24.19 10.12 7.39
CA ASP A 343 -24.77 9.81 6.08
C ASP A 343 -23.69 9.44 5.07
N LEU A 344 -22.55 10.14 5.11
CA LEU A 344 -21.39 9.82 4.29
C LEU A 344 -20.88 8.41 4.61
N ALA A 345 -20.74 8.06 5.88
CA ALA A 345 -20.32 6.72 6.30
C ALA A 345 -21.30 5.64 5.83
N ARG A 346 -22.62 5.89 5.91
CA ARG A 346 -23.63 4.98 5.35
C ARG A 346 -23.50 4.78 3.84
N ILE A 347 -23.16 5.84 3.09
CA ILE A 347 -22.91 5.76 1.65
C ILE A 347 -21.62 4.96 1.36
N LEU A 348 -20.53 5.28 2.07
CA LEU A 348 -19.20 4.66 1.91
C LEU A 348 -19.15 3.20 2.36
N PHE A 349 -20.01 2.77 3.28
CA PHE A 349 -20.03 1.41 3.80
C PHE A 349 -21.34 0.66 3.50
N ARG A 350 -22.17 1.18 2.58
CA ARG A 350 -23.44 0.58 2.16
C ARG A 350 -23.37 -0.94 1.93
N PRO A 351 -22.34 -1.51 1.27
CA PRO A 351 -22.26 -2.95 1.06
C PRO A 351 -22.27 -3.76 2.37
N PHE A 352 -21.71 -3.22 3.46
CA PHE A 352 -21.67 -3.88 4.77
C PHE A 352 -22.99 -3.81 5.54
N LEU A 353 -23.94 -2.99 5.09
CA LEU A 353 -25.20 -2.75 5.79
C LEU A 353 -26.33 -3.67 5.31
N GLN A 354 -26.12 -4.37 4.19
CA GLN A 354 -27.10 -5.24 3.57
C GLN A 354 -26.68 -6.71 3.73
N PRO A 355 -27.55 -7.59 4.28
CA PRO A 355 -27.22 -9.01 4.45
C PRO A 355 -27.24 -9.78 3.12
N GLU A 356 -27.92 -9.24 2.10
CA GLU A 356 -28.01 -9.87 0.78
C GLU A 356 -26.74 -9.64 -0.05
N PRO A 357 -26.46 -10.52 -1.03
CA PRO A 357 -25.39 -10.29 -1.99
C PRO A 357 -25.48 -8.90 -2.64
N PHE A 358 -24.40 -8.13 -2.51
CA PHE A 358 -24.37 -6.74 -2.96
C PHE A 358 -23.96 -6.63 -4.43
N ASP A 359 -24.78 -5.95 -5.21
CA ASP A 359 -24.47 -5.57 -6.60
C ASP A 359 -23.65 -4.27 -6.62
N THR A 360 -22.34 -4.39 -6.82
CA THR A 360 -21.42 -3.23 -6.81
C THR A 360 -21.71 -2.24 -7.92
N ALA A 361 -22.29 -2.68 -9.05
CA ALA A 361 -22.69 -1.80 -10.14
C ALA A 361 -23.78 -0.80 -9.72
N GLN A 362 -24.59 -1.13 -8.71
CA GLN A 362 -25.65 -0.26 -8.18
C GLN A 362 -25.17 0.70 -7.09
N TRP A 363 -23.90 0.62 -6.69
CA TRP A 363 -23.40 1.44 -5.59
C TRP A 363 -23.38 2.93 -5.94
N GLN A 364 -23.10 3.32 -7.19
CA GLN A 364 -23.08 4.72 -7.63
C GLN A 364 -22.34 5.68 -6.66
N LEU A 365 -21.26 5.20 -6.05
CA LEU A 365 -20.60 5.84 -4.91
C LEU A 365 -20.26 7.32 -5.17
N SER A 366 -19.58 7.59 -6.28
CA SER A 366 -19.16 8.95 -6.65
C SER A 366 -20.32 9.93 -6.78
N LYS A 367 -21.45 9.47 -7.35
CA LYS A 367 -22.66 10.28 -7.49
C LYS A 367 -23.27 10.58 -6.13
N GLN A 368 -23.46 9.56 -5.28
CA GLN A 368 -24.06 9.74 -3.95
C GLN A 368 -23.21 10.65 -3.05
N VAL A 369 -21.87 10.52 -3.08
CA VAL A 369 -20.96 11.41 -2.35
C VAL A 369 -21.03 12.85 -2.87
N ASN A 370 -21.14 13.03 -4.19
CA ASN A 370 -21.32 14.35 -4.79
C ASN A 370 -22.66 14.98 -4.42
N ASP A 371 -23.75 14.20 -4.42
CA ASP A 371 -25.09 14.67 -4.09
C ASP A 371 -25.18 15.07 -2.60
N LEU A 372 -24.46 14.38 -1.71
CA LEU A 372 -24.39 14.70 -0.29
C LEU A 372 -23.49 15.92 0.01
N LEU A 373 -22.25 15.91 -0.46
CA LEU A 373 -21.23 16.88 -0.02
C LEU A 373 -21.00 18.03 -1.01
N GLY A 374 -21.36 17.87 -2.29
CA GLY A 374 -21.06 18.84 -3.34
C GLY A 374 -19.56 19.17 -3.41
N ASP A 375 -19.23 20.46 -3.23
CA ASP A 375 -17.86 20.98 -3.17
C ASP A 375 -17.12 20.55 -1.88
N GLN A 376 -17.84 20.28 -0.78
CA GLN A 376 -17.25 19.89 0.51
C GLN A 376 -16.60 18.50 0.49
N ARG A 377 -16.82 17.70 -0.57
CA ARG A 377 -16.07 16.45 -0.79
C ARG A 377 -14.55 16.68 -0.82
N TRP A 378 -14.12 17.86 -1.25
CA TRP A 378 -12.70 18.21 -1.28
C TRP A 378 -12.16 18.51 0.12
N GLN A 379 -13.00 18.99 1.04
CA GLN A 379 -12.68 19.12 2.46
C GLN A 379 -12.49 17.74 3.09
N PHE A 380 -13.40 16.81 2.84
CA PHE A 380 -13.25 15.41 3.30
C PHE A 380 -11.95 14.77 2.77
N ARG A 381 -11.66 14.94 1.47
CA ARG A 381 -10.43 14.43 0.85
C ARG A 381 -9.15 15.13 1.33
N SER A 382 -9.21 16.40 1.72
CA SER A 382 -8.05 17.11 2.26
C SER A 382 -7.80 16.81 3.74
N ALA A 383 -8.81 16.29 4.44
CA ALA A 383 -8.71 15.77 5.79
C ALA A 383 -8.09 14.37 5.86
N SER A 384 -8.23 13.54 4.81
CA SER A 384 -7.73 12.17 4.83
C SER A 384 -6.20 12.08 4.87
N PRO A 385 -5.64 11.05 5.53
CA PRO A 385 -4.20 10.83 5.51
C PRO A 385 -3.72 10.45 4.11
N ALA A 386 -2.47 10.79 3.81
CA ALA A 386 -1.92 10.67 2.46
C ALA A 386 -1.82 9.24 1.94
N ASP A 387 -1.85 8.21 2.79
CA ASP A 387 -1.82 6.81 2.37
C ASP A 387 -3.22 6.20 2.17
N LEU A 388 -4.30 6.90 2.55
CA LEU A 388 -5.67 6.40 2.41
C LEU A 388 -6.04 6.13 0.95
N PHE A 389 -5.50 6.90 -0.01
CA PHE A 389 -5.78 6.67 -1.43
C PHE A 389 -5.32 5.27 -1.88
N LEU A 390 -4.25 4.72 -1.29
CA LEU A 390 -3.77 3.37 -1.61
C LEU A 390 -4.74 2.32 -1.07
N VAL A 391 -5.27 2.52 0.13
CA VAL A 391 -6.32 1.65 0.69
C VAL A 391 -7.57 1.69 -0.18
N LEU A 392 -8.06 2.89 -0.53
CA LEU A 392 -9.22 3.05 -1.41
C LEU A 392 -9.01 2.37 -2.76
N ARG A 393 -7.80 2.43 -3.33
CA ARG A 393 -7.45 1.69 -4.54
C ARG A 393 -7.63 0.19 -4.36
N THR A 394 -7.15 -0.41 -3.26
CA THR A 394 -7.36 -1.83 -2.97
C THR A 394 -8.83 -2.20 -2.96
N PHE A 395 -9.69 -1.40 -2.31
CA PHE A 395 -11.14 -1.63 -2.30
C PHE A 395 -11.77 -1.53 -3.69
N GLN A 396 -11.41 -0.50 -4.46
CA GLN A 396 -11.88 -0.34 -5.85
C GLN A 396 -11.46 -1.50 -6.74
N GLY A 397 -10.24 -2.00 -6.54
CA GLY A 397 -9.74 -3.17 -7.26
C GLY A 397 -10.51 -4.44 -6.92
N LEU A 398 -10.84 -4.67 -5.64
CA LEU A 398 -11.72 -5.77 -5.25
C LEU A 398 -13.09 -5.65 -5.95
N VAL A 399 -13.70 -4.47 -5.94
CA VAL A 399 -14.98 -4.23 -6.62
C VAL A 399 -14.87 -4.58 -8.10
N HIS A 400 -13.86 -4.07 -8.80
CA HIS A 400 -13.64 -4.38 -10.22
C HIS A 400 -13.42 -5.87 -10.49
N GLN A 401 -12.70 -6.57 -9.61
CA GLN A 401 -12.48 -8.01 -9.72
C GLN A 401 -13.79 -8.79 -9.56
N LEU A 402 -14.64 -8.42 -8.59
CA LEU A 402 -15.96 -9.05 -8.39
C LEU A 402 -16.90 -8.79 -9.57
N GLU A 403 -16.89 -7.57 -10.12
CA GLU A 403 -17.65 -7.22 -11.33
C GLU A 403 -17.20 -8.02 -12.55
N SER A 404 -15.88 -8.12 -12.73
CA SER A 404 -15.28 -8.89 -13.83
C SER A 404 -15.62 -10.38 -13.72
N LEU A 405 -15.63 -10.94 -12.51
CA LEU A 405 -16.07 -12.31 -12.24
C LEU A 405 -17.59 -12.48 -12.30
N LYS A 406 -18.36 -11.39 -12.37
CA LYS A 406 -19.84 -11.38 -12.32
C LYS A 406 -20.36 -12.09 -11.07
N VAL A 407 -19.77 -11.76 -9.92
CA VAL A 407 -20.09 -12.37 -8.62
C VAL A 407 -20.58 -11.29 -7.66
N GLN A 408 -21.67 -11.60 -6.95
CA GLN A 408 -22.19 -10.80 -5.85
C GLN A 408 -22.02 -11.58 -4.55
N LEU A 409 -21.59 -10.91 -3.48
CA LEU A 409 -21.33 -11.50 -2.17
C LEU A 409 -21.98 -10.66 -1.09
N SER A 410 -22.40 -11.30 0.01
CA SER A 410 -22.82 -10.59 1.23
C SER A 410 -21.56 -10.10 1.95
N TRP A 411 -21.29 -8.80 1.91
CA TRP A 411 -20.11 -8.24 2.59
C TRP A 411 -20.15 -8.40 4.11
N PRO A 412 -21.28 -8.24 4.83
CA PRO A 412 -21.29 -8.47 6.28
C PRO A 412 -21.04 -9.93 6.63
N ASP A 413 -21.58 -10.90 5.89
CA ASP A 413 -21.34 -12.31 6.15
C ASP A 413 -19.88 -12.69 5.84
N MET A 414 -19.34 -12.15 4.74
CA MET A 414 -17.94 -12.35 4.39
C MET A 414 -17.01 -11.73 5.42
N LEU A 415 -17.31 -10.55 5.95
CA LEU A 415 -16.54 -9.92 7.02
C LEU A 415 -16.58 -10.78 8.29
N ASP A 416 -17.77 -11.12 8.77
CA ASP A 416 -17.97 -11.89 10.01
C ASP A 416 -17.37 -13.30 9.92
N ALA A 417 -17.33 -13.92 8.72
CA ALA A 417 -16.69 -15.21 8.49
C ALA A 417 -15.17 -15.15 8.31
N SER A 418 -14.60 -13.99 7.95
CA SER A 418 -13.17 -13.86 7.65
C SER A 418 -12.35 -13.36 8.83
N VAL A 419 -12.94 -12.49 9.65
CA VAL A 419 -12.24 -11.78 10.72
C VAL A 419 -12.46 -12.53 12.04
N GLY A 420 -11.36 -12.91 12.70
CA GLY A 420 -11.43 -13.60 13.99
C GLY A 420 -12.24 -12.84 15.06
N GLY A 421 -13.03 -13.59 15.85
CA GLY A 421 -13.95 -13.04 16.86
C GLY A 421 -13.29 -12.08 17.85
N GLN A 422 -12.04 -12.36 18.24
CA GLN A 422 -11.24 -11.47 19.10
C GLN A 422 -11.09 -10.04 18.55
N TYR A 423 -11.01 -9.86 17.23
CA TYR A 423 -10.91 -8.53 16.60
C TYR A 423 -12.26 -7.85 16.54
N ILE A 424 -13.34 -8.62 16.32
CA ILE A 424 -14.71 -8.11 16.40
C ILE A 424 -15.02 -7.62 17.81
N GLU A 425 -14.72 -8.42 18.83
CA GLU A 425 -14.89 -8.07 20.25
C GLU A 425 -14.05 -6.84 20.62
N THR A 426 -12.77 -6.82 20.20
CA THR A 426 -11.89 -5.67 20.40
C THR A 426 -12.45 -4.41 19.75
N ALA A 427 -12.96 -4.51 18.53
CA ALA A 427 -13.58 -3.39 17.83
C ALA A 427 -14.88 -2.91 18.49
N LEU A 428 -15.70 -3.81 19.05
CA LEU A 428 -16.93 -3.42 19.77
C LEU A 428 -16.62 -2.60 21.03
N LEU A 429 -15.52 -2.92 21.71
CA LEU A 429 -15.03 -2.22 22.90
C LEU A 429 -14.08 -1.07 22.57
N TRP A 430 -13.81 -0.84 21.28
CA TRP A 430 -12.84 0.15 20.83
C TRP A 430 -13.27 1.56 21.22
N LYS A 431 -12.34 2.27 21.88
CA LYS A 431 -12.46 3.70 22.13
C LYS A 431 -11.58 4.44 21.14
N PHE A 432 -12.15 5.45 20.50
CA PHE A 432 -11.38 6.25 19.55
C PHE A 432 -10.34 7.09 20.29
N PRO A 433 -9.12 7.20 19.76
CA PRO A 433 -8.16 8.17 20.26
C PRO A 433 -8.76 9.57 20.10
N LYS A 434 -8.72 10.39 21.16
CA LYS A 434 -9.17 11.78 21.08
C LYS A 434 -8.32 12.52 20.04
N ALA A 435 -8.96 13.35 19.21
CA ALA A 435 -8.29 14.12 18.17
C ALA A 435 -7.06 14.85 18.72
N ALA A 436 -5.90 14.62 18.09
CA ALA A 436 -4.63 15.25 18.44
C ALA A 436 -4.67 16.76 18.14
N HIS A 437 -5.22 17.53 19.06
CA HIS A 437 -4.61 18.79 19.43
C HIS A 437 -3.70 18.51 20.60
N GLU A 438 -2.49 18.02 20.32
CA GLU A 438 -1.49 17.87 21.37
C GLU A 438 -0.77 19.21 21.56
N PRO A 439 -1.07 19.97 22.62
CA PRO A 439 -0.10 20.94 23.11
C PRO A 439 1.20 20.21 23.46
N ALA A 440 2.32 20.96 23.50
CA ALA A 440 3.59 20.38 23.92
C ALA A 440 3.45 19.60 25.24
N PRO A 441 4.13 18.45 25.41
CA PRO A 441 4.01 17.60 26.58
C PRO A 441 4.20 18.43 27.85
N THR A 442 3.21 18.38 28.73
CA THR A 442 3.28 19.06 30.02
C THR A 442 3.95 18.14 31.02
N TYR A 443 5.12 18.54 31.53
CA TYR A 443 5.86 17.74 32.52
C TYR A 443 5.54 18.22 33.93
N LYS A 444 5.24 17.27 34.82
CA LYS A 444 5.08 17.48 36.26
C LYS A 444 6.19 16.73 37.02
N GLY A 445 6.82 17.43 37.96
CA GLY A 445 7.87 16.83 38.79
C GLY A 445 9.13 16.42 38.00
N SER A 446 9.66 15.23 38.27
CA SER A 446 10.95 14.75 37.74
C SER A 446 10.83 13.76 36.58
N ALA A 447 9.66 13.65 35.93
CA ALA A 447 9.47 12.74 34.80
C ALA A 447 10.41 13.14 33.64
N LYS A 448 11.37 12.28 33.32
CA LYS A 448 12.37 12.50 32.25
C LYS A 448 12.43 11.31 31.29
N SER A 449 12.25 10.11 31.80
CA SER A 449 12.36 8.85 31.08
C SER A 449 11.17 7.93 31.38
N LEU A 450 10.82 7.11 30.40
CA LEU A 450 9.92 5.95 30.53
C LEU A 450 10.79 4.69 30.60
N HIS A 451 10.57 3.84 31.59
CA HIS A 451 11.36 2.63 31.83
C HIS A 451 10.51 1.38 31.59
N VAL A 452 10.74 0.68 30.48
CA VAL A 452 10.03 -0.56 30.18
C VAL A 452 10.87 -1.75 30.64
N HIS A 453 10.36 -2.50 31.61
CA HIS A 453 10.95 -3.71 32.13
C HIS A 453 10.12 -4.94 31.71
N ILE A 454 10.75 -5.87 31.00
CA ILE A 454 10.12 -7.11 30.55
C ILE A 454 10.88 -8.29 31.16
N THR A 455 10.23 -9.07 32.01
CA THR A 455 10.83 -10.26 32.62
C THR A 455 10.14 -11.53 32.11
N ARG A 456 10.90 -12.63 32.00
CA ARG A 456 10.43 -13.94 31.54
C ARG A 456 11.13 -15.02 32.34
N ALA A 457 10.39 -16.06 32.73
CA ALA A 457 10.95 -17.16 33.50
C ALA A 457 12.17 -17.78 32.79
N GLY A 458 13.31 -17.86 33.49
CA GLY A 458 14.55 -18.46 32.97
C GLY A 458 15.33 -17.60 31.96
N LYS A 459 14.96 -16.33 31.72
CA LYS A 459 15.73 -15.40 30.88
C LYS A 459 16.09 -14.13 31.64
N SER A 460 17.20 -13.50 31.23
CA SER A 460 17.60 -12.19 31.76
C SER A 460 16.54 -11.12 31.45
N PRO A 461 16.23 -10.23 32.39
CA PRO A 461 15.24 -9.17 32.20
C PRO A 461 15.69 -8.18 31.13
N MET A 462 14.79 -7.82 30.22
CA MET A 462 15.00 -6.76 29.24
C MET A 462 14.59 -5.43 29.86
N LYS A 463 15.44 -4.40 29.69
CA LYS A 463 15.19 -3.04 30.15
C LYS A 463 15.35 -2.08 28.97
N ILE A 464 14.34 -1.28 28.71
CA ILE A 464 14.35 -0.26 27.66
C ILE A 464 14.09 1.07 28.34
N GLU A 465 14.89 2.07 28.01
CA GLU A 465 14.72 3.45 28.48
C GLU A 465 14.38 4.34 27.29
N LEU A 466 13.24 5.01 27.38
CA LEU A 466 12.73 5.95 26.38
C LEU A 466 12.55 7.33 27.02
N THR A 467 12.24 8.34 26.21
CA THR A 467 11.88 9.66 26.76
C THR A 467 10.51 9.56 27.45
N ALA A 468 10.28 10.35 28.50
CA ALA A 468 8.97 10.37 29.16
C ALA A 468 7.83 10.74 28.20
N ALA A 469 8.10 11.56 27.18
CA ALA A 469 7.12 11.87 26.11
C ALA A 469 6.66 10.63 25.32
N SER A 470 7.46 9.56 25.28
CA SER A 470 7.07 8.32 24.60
C SER A 470 5.87 7.65 25.29
N ALA A 471 5.58 7.97 26.56
CA ALA A 471 4.38 7.48 27.26
C ALA A 471 3.07 8.07 26.72
N LEU A 472 3.13 9.19 25.99
CA LEU A 472 1.97 9.79 25.33
C LEU A 472 1.54 9.02 24.06
N ASP A 473 2.38 8.08 23.63
CA ASP A 473 2.19 7.23 22.45
C ASP A 473 2.41 5.74 22.79
N LEU A 474 1.97 5.36 23.99
CA LEU A 474 2.09 4.04 24.60
C LEU A 474 1.57 2.90 23.71
N HIS A 475 0.49 3.12 22.97
CA HIS A 475 -0.12 2.14 22.06
C HIS A 475 0.80 1.76 20.90
N ASN A 476 1.68 2.66 20.46
CA ASN A 476 2.70 2.38 19.44
C ASN A 476 3.97 1.73 20.01
N LEU A 477 4.20 1.86 21.32
CA LEU A 477 5.29 1.16 22.01
C LEU A 477 4.98 -0.31 22.31
N ILE A 478 3.69 -0.62 22.46
CA ILE A 478 3.24 -1.97 22.80
C ILE A 478 3.18 -2.83 21.54
N PRO A 479 3.83 -4.00 21.52
CA PRO A 479 3.72 -4.94 20.41
C PRO A 479 2.25 -5.27 20.12
N GLU A 480 1.86 -5.13 18.87
CA GLU A 480 0.46 -5.18 18.46
C GLU A 480 -0.30 -6.45 18.87
N HIS A 481 0.38 -7.61 18.83
CA HIS A 481 -0.20 -8.90 19.23
C HIS A 481 -0.61 -8.95 20.72
N LEU A 482 -0.10 -8.03 21.54
CA LEU A 482 -0.45 -7.93 22.97
C LEU A 482 -1.64 -7.02 23.21
N LEU A 483 -1.97 -6.11 22.29
CA LEU A 483 -3.07 -5.14 22.47
C LEU A 483 -4.41 -5.82 22.79
N PRO A 484 -4.84 -6.89 22.09
CA PRO A 484 -6.07 -7.60 22.43
C PRO A 484 -6.04 -8.20 23.84
N GLN A 485 -4.88 -8.72 24.29
CA GLN A 485 -4.74 -9.33 25.61
C GLN A 485 -4.76 -8.29 26.73
N ILE A 486 -4.14 -7.13 26.50
CA ILE A 486 -4.15 -5.99 27.43
C ILE A 486 -5.58 -5.46 27.60
N MET A 487 -6.30 -5.30 26.48
CA MET A 487 -7.71 -4.90 26.51
C MET A 487 -8.59 -5.94 27.22
N ALA A 488 -8.36 -7.23 26.99
CA ALA A 488 -9.05 -8.31 27.70
C ALA A 488 -8.78 -8.33 29.22
N ALA A 489 -7.63 -7.80 29.65
CA ALA A 489 -7.31 -7.58 31.06
C ALA A 489 -7.95 -6.31 31.66
N ASN A 490 -8.88 -5.67 30.95
CA ASN A 490 -9.52 -4.40 31.30
C ASN A 490 -8.53 -3.23 31.46
N ILE A 491 -7.38 -3.29 30.81
CA ILE A 491 -6.45 -2.16 30.76
C ILE A 491 -6.68 -1.41 29.44
N ASP A 492 -7.03 -0.13 29.57
CA ASP A 492 -7.30 0.74 28.44
C ASP A 492 -6.11 1.69 28.21
N ILE A 493 -5.23 1.31 27.29
CA ILE A 493 -4.00 2.05 26.95
C ILE A 493 -4.33 3.48 26.52
N PHE A 494 -5.40 3.68 25.75
CA PHE A 494 -5.77 5.00 25.25
C PHE A 494 -6.31 5.89 26.36
N THR A 495 -7.00 5.31 27.36
CA THR A 495 -7.39 6.05 28.56
C THR A 495 -6.16 6.48 29.36
N ILE A 496 -5.16 5.61 29.51
CA ILE A 496 -3.88 5.96 30.16
C ILE A 496 -3.20 7.12 29.42
N GLU A 497 -3.07 7.03 28.10
CA GLU A 497 -2.49 8.11 27.28
C GLU A 497 -3.27 9.43 27.43
N GLN A 498 -4.60 9.35 27.40
CA GLN A 498 -5.46 10.51 27.58
C GLN A 498 -5.25 11.16 28.94
N ASP A 499 -5.21 10.36 30.01
CA ASP A 499 -4.96 10.87 31.37
C ASP A 499 -3.58 11.53 31.44
N LEU A 500 -2.56 10.99 30.76
CA LEU A 500 -1.24 11.63 30.67
C LEU A 500 -1.26 12.94 29.89
N HIS A 501 -2.05 13.03 28.81
CA HIS A 501 -2.23 14.28 28.05
C HIS A 501 -2.95 15.36 28.87
N GLU A 502 -3.99 14.99 29.61
CA GLU A 502 -4.80 15.92 30.41
C GLU A 502 -4.10 16.32 31.72
N SER A 503 -3.47 15.36 32.39
CA SER A 503 -2.83 15.56 33.70
C SER A 503 -1.35 15.93 33.61
N GLY A 504 -0.68 15.68 32.49
CA GLY A 504 0.76 15.85 32.33
C GLY A 504 1.57 14.65 32.83
N LEU A 505 2.81 14.56 32.36
CA LEU A 505 3.73 13.46 32.66
C LEU A 505 4.32 13.60 34.06
N GLU A 506 3.99 12.69 34.97
CA GLU A 506 4.60 12.55 36.30
C GLU A 506 5.13 11.12 36.54
N PRO A 507 6.08 10.92 37.48
CA PRO A 507 6.57 9.58 37.79
C PRO A 507 5.46 8.69 38.35
N GLN A 508 5.03 7.70 37.57
CA GLN A 508 4.01 6.73 37.93
C GLN A 508 4.22 5.42 37.16
N THR A 509 3.63 4.32 37.64
CA THR A 509 3.55 3.05 36.89
C THR A 509 2.37 3.12 35.95
N LEU A 510 2.62 2.92 34.65
CA LEU A 510 1.60 2.97 33.61
C LEU A 510 0.97 1.61 33.37
N LEU A 511 1.78 0.56 33.35
CA LEU A 511 1.35 -0.81 33.15
C LEU A 511 2.13 -1.74 34.07
N ASP A 512 1.42 -2.64 34.74
CA ASP A 512 2.01 -3.75 35.48
C ASP A 512 1.17 -5.00 35.24
N ILE A 513 1.57 -5.83 34.28
CA ILE A 513 0.76 -6.96 33.80
C ILE A 513 1.62 -8.15 33.39
N THR A 514 1.10 -9.35 33.67
CA THR A 514 1.64 -10.60 33.14
C THR A 514 0.78 -11.08 31.98
N LEU A 515 1.40 -11.22 30.80
CA LEU A 515 0.78 -11.74 29.59
C LEU A 515 1.61 -12.93 29.11
N GLU A 516 0.92 -14.05 28.86
CA GLU A 516 1.55 -15.32 28.48
C GLU A 516 2.61 -15.74 29.52
N ASP A 517 3.90 -15.73 29.15
CA ASP A 517 5.03 -16.08 29.99
C ASP A 517 5.94 -14.89 30.35
N LYS A 518 5.47 -13.67 30.08
CA LYS A 518 6.22 -12.42 30.29
C LYS A 518 5.48 -11.48 31.24
N HIS A 519 6.25 -10.81 32.09
CA HIS A 519 5.77 -9.75 32.97
C HIS A 519 6.28 -8.40 32.47
N TYR A 520 5.37 -7.49 32.19
CA TYR A 520 5.60 -6.15 31.66
C TYR A 520 5.36 -5.12 32.78
N HIS A 521 6.36 -4.32 33.09
CA HIS A 521 6.28 -3.22 34.05
C HIS A 521 6.81 -1.95 33.38
N LEU A 522 5.95 -0.95 33.19
CA LEU A 522 6.23 0.32 32.49
C LEU A 522 6.08 1.53 33.39
#